data_AF-A0A3D2DJC3-F1
#
_entry.id   AF-A0A3D2DJC3-F1
#
_cell.length_a   1.000
_cell.length_b   1.000
_cell.length_c   1.000
_cell.angle_alpha   90.00
_cell.angle_beta   90.00
_cell.angle_gamma   90.00
#
_symmetry.space_group_name_H-M   'P 1'
#
loop_
_entity.id
_entity.type
_entity.pdbx_description
1 polymer ?
#
loop_
_entity_poly.entity_id
_entity_poly.type
_entity_poly.pdbx_seq_one_letter_code
_entity_poly.pdbx_strand_id
1 'polypeptide(L)'
;MYSVNIDKLMDIDSEKKESLVQIAHNITEALSSGKSVAVIGGKVDTFRIAYSIMEAGNKVLFVDGDITSDVFLGKYKLGKNARGVMDYLKNPDEDYELVCVTNHKELDIIFTGITEDGIVTQEEKEAFRKLLDKYNQNYDYIVVDSDDTGILAEYCAGTVIIQDVKKYSIDDTNALVKKLEQNGCNVSGVIMRE
;
A
#
# COMPACT_ATOMS: atom_id res chain seq x y z
N MET A 1 10.59 19.39 -3.36
CA MET A 1 9.27 19.03 -2.81
C MET A 1 8.26 18.86 -3.92
N TYR A 2 8.17 17.63 -4.41
CA TYR A 2 7.17 17.20 -5.38
C TYR A 2 5.82 17.06 -4.66
N SER A 3 4.75 17.64 -5.21
CA SER A 3 3.41 17.58 -4.61
C SER A 3 2.32 17.20 -5.60
N VAL A 4 1.30 16.51 -5.11
CA VAL A 4 0.16 16.07 -5.93
C VAL A 4 -1.18 16.41 -5.28
N ASN A 5 -2.18 16.72 -6.12
CA ASN A 5 -3.56 16.81 -5.67
C ASN A 5 -4.24 15.44 -5.79
N ILE A 6 -4.83 14.97 -4.69
CA ILE A 6 -5.44 13.65 -4.57
C ILE A 6 -6.97 13.68 -4.45
N ASP A 7 -7.59 14.87 -4.45
CA ASP A 7 -9.03 15.01 -4.16
C ASP A 7 -9.89 14.21 -5.15
N LYS A 8 -9.43 14.09 -6.40
CA LYS A 8 -10.09 13.31 -7.45
C LYS A 8 -10.17 11.81 -7.13
N LEU A 9 -9.28 11.28 -6.28
CA LEU A 9 -9.31 9.87 -5.87
C LEU A 9 -10.42 9.58 -4.84
N MET A 10 -10.87 10.65 -4.15
CA MET A 10 -11.87 10.63 -3.09
C MET A 10 -13.26 11.10 -3.54
N ASP A 11 -13.45 11.30 -4.85
CA ASP A 11 -14.76 11.55 -5.46
C ASP A 11 -15.57 10.24 -5.57
N ILE A 12 -16.12 9.82 -4.44
CA ILE A 12 -16.94 8.62 -4.26
C ILE A 12 -18.22 8.95 -3.48
N ASP A 13 -19.23 8.08 -3.62
CA ASP A 13 -20.50 8.19 -2.90
C ASP A 13 -20.34 8.03 -1.38
N SER A 14 -21.35 8.48 -0.62
CA SER A 14 -21.32 8.51 0.84
C SER A 14 -21.30 7.11 1.47
N GLU A 15 -21.96 6.14 0.86
CA GLU A 15 -22.03 4.76 1.33
C GLU A 15 -20.65 4.08 1.29
N LYS A 16 -19.90 4.27 0.21
CA LYS A 16 -18.50 3.82 0.12
C LYS A 16 -17.60 4.51 1.12
N LYS A 17 -17.81 5.80 1.40
CA LYS A 17 -17.04 6.52 2.42
C LYS A 17 -17.25 5.91 3.80
N GLU A 18 -18.48 5.67 4.22
CA GLU A 18 -18.77 4.99 5.50
C GLU A 18 -18.12 3.61 5.57
N SER A 19 -18.22 2.84 4.49
CA SER A 19 -17.58 1.51 4.41
C SER A 19 -16.06 1.59 4.59
N LEU A 20 -15.40 2.56 3.95
CA LEU A 20 -13.96 2.78 4.06
C LEU A 20 -13.54 3.22 5.47
N VAL A 21 -14.33 4.04 6.15
CA VAL A 21 -14.10 4.42 7.55
C VAL A 21 -14.12 3.19 8.45
N GLN A 22 -15.10 2.31 8.28
CA GLN A 22 -15.17 1.07 9.07
C GLN A 22 -14.02 0.12 8.75
N ILE A 23 -13.65 -0.02 7.47
CA ILE A 23 -12.50 -0.84 7.04
C ILE A 23 -11.20 -0.30 7.66
N ALA A 24 -10.97 1.01 7.59
CA ALA A 24 -9.80 1.66 8.17
C ALA A 24 -9.71 1.40 9.68
N HIS A 25 -10.81 1.58 10.41
CA HIS A 25 -10.87 1.28 11.84
C HIS A 25 -10.50 -0.18 12.14
N ASN A 26 -11.14 -1.14 11.47
CA ASN A 26 -10.88 -2.56 11.66
C ASN A 26 -9.42 -2.95 11.36
N ILE A 27 -8.84 -2.38 10.29
CA ILE A 27 -7.43 -2.59 9.95
C ILE A 27 -6.53 -2.07 11.07
N THR A 28 -6.75 -0.83 11.52
CA THR A 28 -5.92 -0.23 12.57
C THR A 28 -6.00 -0.97 13.91
N GLU A 29 -7.17 -1.53 14.26
CA GLU A 29 -7.32 -2.38 15.45
C GLU A 29 -6.61 -3.74 15.28
N ALA A 30 -6.73 -4.37 14.10
CA ALA A 30 -6.13 -5.66 13.83
C ALA A 30 -4.59 -5.64 13.86
N LEU A 31 -3.98 -4.51 13.49
CA LEU A 31 -2.53 -4.34 13.47
C LEU A 31 -1.86 -4.40 14.85
N SER A 32 -2.62 -4.37 15.95
CA SER A 32 -2.10 -4.45 17.33
C SER A 32 -0.99 -3.43 17.59
N SER A 33 0.29 -3.84 17.59
CA SER A 33 1.47 -2.98 17.78
C SER A 33 2.23 -2.66 16.49
N GLY A 34 1.81 -3.26 15.37
CA GLY A 34 2.37 -3.01 14.05
C GLY A 34 1.88 -1.71 13.45
N LYS A 35 2.70 -1.08 12.62
CA LYS A 35 2.37 0.18 11.92
C LYS A 35 2.19 0.04 10.42
N SER A 36 2.62 -1.07 9.82
CA SER A 36 2.55 -1.30 8.38
C SER A 36 1.50 -2.33 8.02
N VAL A 37 0.64 -2.00 7.05
CA VAL A 37 -0.33 -2.93 6.46
C VAL A 37 -0.17 -3.00 4.96
N ALA A 38 -0.06 -4.21 4.43
CA ALA A 38 -0.16 -4.45 2.99
C ALA A 38 -1.59 -4.77 2.59
N VAL A 39 -2.02 -4.25 1.46
CA VAL A 39 -3.32 -4.54 0.85
C VAL A 39 -3.10 -5.19 -0.50
N ILE A 40 -3.62 -6.41 -0.65
CA ILE A 40 -3.54 -7.20 -1.88
C ILE A 40 -4.82 -6.99 -2.69
N GLY A 41 -4.69 -6.61 -3.97
CA GLY A 41 -5.83 -6.46 -4.88
C GLY A 41 -6.65 -5.18 -4.69
N GLY A 42 -6.18 -4.24 -3.86
CA GLY A 42 -6.90 -3.02 -3.52
C GLY A 42 -6.77 -1.91 -4.57
N LYS A 43 -5.57 -1.68 -5.13
CA LYS A 43 -5.32 -0.60 -6.10
C LYS A 43 -5.71 0.75 -5.50
N VAL A 44 -6.60 1.50 -6.16
CA VAL A 44 -7.11 2.77 -5.63
C VAL A 44 -7.86 2.63 -4.30
N ASP A 45 -8.41 1.46 -3.99
CA ASP A 45 -9.07 1.26 -2.70
C ASP A 45 -8.07 1.18 -1.56
N THR A 46 -6.84 0.71 -1.81
CA THR A 46 -5.74 0.79 -0.84
C THR A 46 -5.43 2.24 -0.48
N PHE A 47 -5.36 3.10 -1.50
CA PHE A 47 -5.17 4.54 -1.29
C PHE A 47 -6.32 5.15 -0.47
N ARG A 48 -7.57 4.77 -0.76
CA ARG A 48 -8.75 5.27 -0.03
C ARG A 48 -8.79 4.80 1.42
N ILE A 49 -8.30 3.59 1.70
CA ILE A 49 -8.10 3.11 3.06
C ILE A 49 -7.07 3.99 3.77
N ALA A 50 -5.91 4.25 3.14
CA ALA A 50 -4.89 5.14 3.69
C ALA A 50 -5.44 6.55 3.99
N TYR A 51 -6.22 7.10 3.06
CA TYR A 51 -6.91 8.38 3.24
C TYR A 51 -7.88 8.35 4.43
N SER A 52 -8.66 7.29 4.59
CA SER A 52 -9.61 7.16 5.70
C SER A 52 -8.91 7.02 7.07
N ILE A 53 -7.76 6.34 7.11
CA ILE A 53 -6.90 6.29 8.32
C ILE A 53 -6.36 7.69 8.64
N MET A 54 -6.01 8.48 7.63
CA MET A 54 -5.59 9.88 7.82
C MET A 54 -6.74 10.77 8.32
N GLU A 55 -7.96 10.63 7.77
CA GLU A 55 -9.12 11.38 8.25
C GLU A 55 -9.48 11.05 9.71
N ALA A 56 -9.12 9.86 10.19
CA ALA A 56 -9.23 9.49 11.60
C ALA A 56 -8.16 10.16 12.50
N GLY A 57 -7.31 11.03 11.96
CA GLY A 57 -6.34 11.85 12.69
C GLY A 57 -4.92 11.28 12.74
N ASN A 58 -4.61 10.26 11.93
CA ASN A 58 -3.29 9.63 11.91
C ASN A 58 -2.40 10.22 10.81
N LYS A 59 -1.09 10.24 11.05
CA LYS A 59 -0.11 10.54 10.02
C LYS A 59 0.21 9.30 9.21
N VAL A 60 -0.12 9.31 7.93
CA VAL A 60 -0.09 8.13 7.04
C VAL A 60 0.90 8.30 5.89
N LEU A 61 1.69 7.24 5.66
CA LEU A 61 2.46 7.08 4.44
C LEU A 61 1.79 6.02 3.56
N PHE A 62 1.30 6.41 2.40
CA PHE A 62 0.88 5.48 1.37
C PHE A 62 2.09 5.07 0.51
N VAL A 63 2.28 3.77 0.30
CA VAL A 63 3.34 3.22 -0.53
C VAL A 63 2.68 2.44 -1.67
N ASP A 64 2.88 2.93 -2.89
CA ASP A 64 2.57 2.18 -4.11
C ASP A 64 3.67 1.14 -4.32
N GLY A 65 3.37 -0.09 -3.91
CA GLY A 65 4.30 -1.22 -3.88
C GLY A 65 3.90 -2.33 -4.85
N ASP A 66 3.04 -2.07 -5.83
CA ASP A 66 2.79 -3.00 -6.93
C ASP A 66 4.00 -2.98 -7.88
N ILE A 67 4.97 -3.84 -7.59
CA ILE A 67 6.21 -3.96 -8.37
C ILE A 67 5.98 -4.64 -9.72
N THR A 68 4.79 -5.22 -9.93
CA THR A 68 4.43 -5.94 -11.16
C THR A 68 3.74 -5.04 -12.18
N SER A 69 3.13 -3.93 -11.73
CA SER A 69 2.42 -3.02 -12.61
C SER A 69 2.39 -1.56 -12.10
N ASP A 70 2.82 -0.62 -12.96
CA ASP A 70 2.67 0.82 -12.68
C ASP A 70 1.32 1.36 -13.20
N VAL A 71 0.24 0.94 -12.55
CA VAL A 71 -1.13 1.35 -12.94
C VAL A 71 -1.53 2.67 -12.26
N PHE A 72 -1.06 2.93 -11.04
CA PHE A 72 -1.52 4.04 -10.23
C PHE A 72 -1.07 5.40 -10.80
N LEU A 73 0.21 5.57 -11.13
CA LEU A 73 0.74 6.81 -11.72
C LEU A 73 0.08 7.13 -13.06
N GLY A 74 0.04 6.14 -13.95
CA GLY A 74 -0.49 6.30 -15.31
C GLY A 74 -1.98 6.62 -15.33
N LYS A 75 -2.77 5.93 -14.51
CA LYS A 75 -4.24 6.08 -14.49
C LYS A 75 -4.67 7.42 -13.90
N TYR A 76 -4.01 7.88 -12.86
CA TYR A 76 -4.41 9.10 -12.13
C TYR A 76 -3.59 10.33 -12.53
N LYS A 77 -2.64 10.17 -13.46
CA LYS A 77 -1.75 11.24 -13.95
C LYS A 77 -0.98 11.93 -12.82
N LEU A 78 -0.66 11.15 -11.78
CA LEU A 78 0.19 11.58 -10.67
C LEU A 78 1.65 11.32 -11.05
N GLY A 79 2.58 12.01 -10.39
CA GLY A 79 3.93 11.46 -10.22
C GLY A 79 4.73 11.15 -11.51
N LYS A 80 4.50 11.82 -12.64
CA LYS A 80 5.15 11.43 -13.91
C LYS A 80 6.69 11.44 -13.76
N ASN A 81 7.31 10.27 -13.89
CA ASN A 81 8.75 10.01 -13.65
C ASN A 81 9.22 10.23 -12.20
N ALA A 82 8.32 10.15 -11.21
CA ALA A 82 8.71 10.20 -9.81
C ALA A 82 9.53 8.95 -9.45
N ARG A 83 10.63 9.17 -8.74
CA ARG A 83 11.38 8.07 -8.13
C ARG A 83 10.53 7.45 -7.02
N GLY A 84 10.66 6.14 -6.86
CA GLY A 84 9.79 5.38 -5.99
C GLY A 84 10.48 4.25 -5.25
N VAL A 85 9.68 3.33 -4.73
CA VAL A 85 10.13 2.15 -3.99
C VAL A 85 11.18 1.40 -4.81
N MET A 86 10.92 1.10 -6.08
CA MET A 86 11.81 0.30 -6.92
C MET A 86 13.15 0.98 -7.19
N ASP A 87 13.17 2.30 -7.33
CA ASP A 87 14.42 3.05 -7.48
C ASP A 87 15.28 2.92 -6.21
N TYR A 88 14.65 3.06 -5.05
CA TYR A 88 15.32 2.89 -3.76
C TYR A 88 15.82 1.47 -3.52
N LEU A 89 15.04 0.44 -3.89
CA LEU A 89 15.47 -0.94 -3.71
C LEU A 89 16.77 -1.23 -4.48
N LYS A 90 16.87 -0.73 -5.72
CA LYS A 90 18.05 -0.91 -6.58
C LYS A 90 19.29 -0.20 -6.05
N ASN A 91 19.13 1.02 -5.50
CA ASN A 91 20.24 1.82 -4.98
C ASN A 91 19.88 2.47 -3.63
N PRO A 92 19.84 1.70 -2.53
CA PRO A 92 19.37 2.20 -1.23
C PRO A 92 20.29 3.24 -0.59
N ASP A 93 21.53 3.34 -1.06
CA ASP A 93 22.52 4.32 -0.60
C ASP A 93 22.38 5.69 -1.30
N GLU A 94 21.55 5.80 -2.34
CA GLU A 94 21.34 7.04 -3.08
C GLU A 94 20.34 7.96 -2.34
N ASP A 95 20.60 9.28 -2.36
CA ASP A 95 19.79 10.28 -1.67
C ASP A 95 18.55 10.66 -2.51
N TYR A 96 17.60 9.73 -2.61
CA TYR A 96 16.36 9.96 -3.34
C TYR A 96 15.35 10.79 -2.54
N GLU A 97 14.73 11.79 -3.20
CA GLU A 97 13.51 12.45 -2.73
C GLU A 97 12.29 11.53 -3.02
N LEU A 98 12.07 10.51 -2.18
CA LEU A 98 11.01 9.50 -2.37
C LEU A 98 9.62 9.97 -1.95
N VAL A 99 9.55 10.82 -0.94
CA VAL A 99 8.27 11.23 -0.33
C VAL A 99 7.67 12.37 -1.16
N CYS A 100 6.53 12.09 -1.76
CA CYS A 100 5.66 13.08 -2.40
C CYS A 100 4.60 13.55 -1.40
N VAL A 101 4.58 14.85 -1.13
CA VAL A 101 3.56 15.45 -0.27
C VAL A 101 2.25 15.64 -1.02
N THR A 102 1.12 15.47 -0.34
CA THR A 102 -0.20 15.69 -0.96
C THR A 102 -0.80 17.04 -0.55
N ASN A 103 -1.96 17.38 -1.10
CA ASN A 103 -2.76 18.51 -0.62
C ASN A 103 -3.45 18.24 0.75
N HIS A 104 -3.20 17.08 1.37
CA HIS A 104 -3.64 16.70 2.70
C HIS A 104 -2.41 16.47 3.58
N LYS A 105 -2.21 17.31 4.60
CA LYS A 105 -0.95 17.45 5.33
C LYS A 105 -0.44 16.16 6.01
N GLU A 106 -1.35 15.28 6.42
CA GLU A 106 -1.03 14.06 7.17
C GLU A 106 -1.08 12.80 6.28
N LEU A 107 -1.11 12.96 4.94
CA LEU A 107 -1.04 11.87 3.98
C LEU A 107 0.04 12.17 2.94
N ASP A 108 1.10 11.37 2.97
CA ASP A 108 2.19 11.42 2.01
C ASP A 108 2.23 10.14 1.16
N ILE A 109 2.89 10.19 0.00
CA ILE A 109 2.94 9.08 -0.97
C ILE A 109 4.39 8.76 -1.34
N ILE A 110 4.73 7.47 -1.38
CA ILE A 110 5.86 6.94 -2.16
C ILE A 110 5.28 6.16 -3.33
N PHE A 111 5.70 6.49 -4.54
CA PHE A 111 5.25 5.81 -5.76
C PHE A 111 6.04 4.53 -6.01
N THR A 112 5.60 3.69 -6.96
CA THR A 112 6.34 2.48 -7.35
C THR A 112 7.72 2.80 -7.91
N GLY A 113 7.82 3.84 -8.76
CA GLY A 113 9.06 4.18 -9.46
C GLY A 113 9.24 3.37 -10.75
N ILE A 114 10.48 3.28 -11.25
CA ILE A 114 10.75 2.58 -12.52
C ILE A 114 10.81 1.06 -12.32
N THR A 115 9.82 0.35 -12.86
CA THR A 115 9.77 -1.13 -12.90
C THR A 115 10.36 -1.67 -14.21
N GLU A 116 11.22 -2.69 -14.15
CA GLU A 116 11.77 -3.34 -15.37
C GLU A 116 11.12 -4.71 -15.65
N ASP A 117 11.14 -5.64 -14.69
CA ASP A 117 10.67 -7.01 -14.87
C ASP A 117 9.84 -7.55 -13.68
N GLY A 118 9.66 -6.76 -12.62
CA GLY A 118 8.95 -7.15 -11.39
C GLY A 118 9.71 -8.17 -10.53
N ILE A 119 11.00 -8.36 -10.78
CA ILE A 119 11.86 -9.27 -10.00
C ILE A 119 12.57 -8.46 -8.92
N VAL A 120 12.57 -9.00 -7.69
CA VAL A 120 13.24 -8.40 -6.53
C VAL A 120 14.14 -9.44 -5.88
N THR A 121 15.42 -9.12 -5.77
CA THR A 121 16.47 -9.90 -5.11
C THR A 121 16.30 -9.90 -3.58
N GLN A 122 17.01 -10.77 -2.88
CA GLN A 122 16.93 -10.83 -1.42
C GLN A 122 17.46 -9.54 -0.79
N GLU A 123 18.53 -8.96 -1.35
CA GLU A 123 19.11 -7.70 -0.89
C GLU A 123 18.13 -6.53 -1.06
N GLU A 124 17.41 -6.48 -2.18
CA GLU A 124 16.37 -5.48 -2.44
C GLU A 124 15.18 -5.65 -1.48
N LYS A 125 14.77 -6.88 -1.17
CA LYS A 125 13.76 -7.12 -0.13
C LYS A 125 14.20 -6.61 1.24
N GLU A 126 15.46 -6.85 1.63
CA GLU A 126 16.02 -6.31 2.87
C GLU A 126 16.10 -4.77 2.86
N ALA A 127 16.36 -4.16 1.70
CA ALA A 127 16.29 -2.71 1.53
C ALA A 127 14.87 -2.20 1.80
N PHE A 128 13.83 -2.89 1.31
CA PHE A 128 12.44 -2.52 1.60
C PHE A 128 12.13 -2.58 3.09
N ARG A 129 12.59 -3.61 3.81
CA ARG A 129 12.45 -3.67 5.27
C ARG A 129 13.05 -2.44 5.96
N LYS A 130 14.26 -2.04 5.55
CA LYS A 130 14.91 -0.83 6.08
C LYS A 130 14.15 0.45 5.75
N LEU A 131 13.50 0.51 4.57
CA LEU A 131 12.64 1.62 4.17
C LEU A 131 11.44 1.74 5.12
N LEU A 132 10.77 0.62 5.41
CA LEU A 132 9.66 0.60 6.38
C LEU A 132 10.14 1.02 7.78
N ASP A 133 11.26 0.49 8.26
CA ASP A 133 11.85 0.85 9.56
C ASP A 133 12.15 2.35 9.66
N LYS A 134 12.70 2.95 8.59
CA LYS A 134 12.98 4.39 8.49
C LYS A 134 11.71 5.23 8.64
N TYR A 135 10.63 4.85 7.95
CA TYR A 135 9.40 5.64 7.97
C TYR A 135 8.47 5.33 9.15
N ASN A 136 8.55 4.14 9.76
CA ASN A 136 7.80 3.78 10.98
C ASN A 136 8.08 4.73 12.16
N GLN A 137 9.21 5.43 12.15
CA GLN A 137 9.58 6.44 13.15
C GLN A 137 8.80 7.76 13.01
N ASN A 138 8.32 8.08 11.79
CA ASN A 138 7.79 9.40 11.44
C ASN A 138 6.31 9.38 11.04
N TYR A 139 5.72 8.20 10.91
CA TYR A 139 4.32 7.97 10.57
C TYR A 139 3.66 7.07 11.62
N ASP A 140 2.37 7.27 11.82
CA ASP A 140 1.55 6.41 12.66
C ASP A 140 1.24 5.11 11.94
N TYR A 141 0.92 5.19 10.65
CA TYR A 141 0.67 4.05 9.78
C TYR A 141 1.37 4.16 8.42
N ILE A 142 1.81 3.02 7.90
CA ILE A 142 2.26 2.84 6.53
C ILE A 142 1.29 1.88 5.84
N VAL A 143 0.66 2.33 4.76
CA VAL A 143 -0.29 1.51 3.98
C VAL A 143 0.33 1.20 2.62
N VAL A 144 0.58 -0.07 2.34
CA VAL A 144 1.27 -0.54 1.14
C VAL A 144 0.26 -1.19 0.19
N ASP A 145 0.10 -0.65 -1.02
CA ASP A 145 -0.58 -1.36 -2.10
C ASP A 145 0.39 -2.40 -2.67
N SER A 146 0.08 -3.68 -2.53
CA SER A 146 0.99 -4.77 -2.91
C SER A 146 0.36 -5.62 -3.99
N ASP A 147 1.20 -6.11 -4.90
CA ASP A 147 0.83 -7.14 -5.87
C ASP A 147 0.52 -8.49 -5.19
N ASP A 148 -0.03 -9.44 -5.96
CA ASP A 148 -0.48 -10.75 -5.46
C ASP A 148 0.64 -11.75 -5.15
N THR A 149 1.90 -11.42 -5.42
CA THR A 149 3.06 -12.25 -5.06
C THR A 149 3.36 -12.12 -3.57
N GLY A 150 3.02 -10.99 -2.96
CA GLY A 150 3.28 -10.71 -1.55
C GLY A 150 4.75 -10.42 -1.23
N ILE A 151 5.60 -10.16 -2.24
CA ILE A 151 7.04 -9.91 -2.05
C ILE A 151 7.29 -8.76 -1.07
N LEU A 152 6.60 -7.63 -1.23
CA LEU A 152 6.72 -6.50 -0.29
C LEU A 152 5.83 -6.69 0.94
N ALA A 153 4.67 -7.34 0.79
CA ALA A 153 3.74 -7.62 1.88
C ALA A 153 4.35 -8.49 3.00
N GLU A 154 5.33 -9.35 2.67
CA GLU A 154 6.12 -10.14 3.63
C GLU A 154 6.70 -9.30 4.78
N TYR A 155 7.02 -8.03 4.52
CA TYR A 155 7.66 -7.12 5.50
C TYR A 155 6.66 -6.22 6.24
N CYS A 156 5.37 -6.30 5.92
CA CYS A 156 4.34 -5.56 6.62
C CYS A 156 3.90 -6.29 7.88
N ALA A 157 3.49 -5.55 8.90
CA ALA A 157 3.03 -6.13 10.16
C ALA A 157 1.71 -6.91 9.99
N GLY A 158 0.88 -6.54 9.00
CA GLY A 158 -0.30 -7.29 8.60
C GLY A 158 -0.57 -7.17 7.11
N THR A 159 -1.30 -8.14 6.56
CA THR A 159 -1.72 -8.19 5.16
C THR A 159 -3.23 -8.41 5.08
N VAL A 160 -3.94 -7.56 4.35
CA VAL A 160 -5.36 -7.74 4.04
C VAL A 160 -5.58 -7.94 2.55
N ILE A 161 -6.59 -8.72 2.19
CA ILE A 161 -6.89 -9.05 0.79
C ILE A 161 -8.24 -8.45 0.42
N ILE A 162 -8.33 -7.72 -0.69
CA ILE A 162 -9.61 -7.25 -1.23
C ILE A 162 -10.12 -8.22 -2.28
N GLN A 163 -11.34 -8.73 -2.10
CA GLN A 163 -12.04 -9.58 -3.06
C GLN A 163 -13.31 -8.90 -3.58
N ASP A 164 -13.48 -8.91 -4.90
CA ASP A 164 -14.72 -8.47 -5.55
C ASP A 164 -15.78 -9.58 -5.37
N VAL A 165 -16.90 -9.27 -4.71
CA VAL A 165 -18.00 -10.23 -4.45
C VAL A 165 -18.51 -10.90 -5.72
N LYS A 166 -18.44 -10.22 -6.89
CA LYS A 166 -18.89 -10.78 -8.17
C LYS A 166 -17.91 -11.81 -8.74
N LYS A 167 -16.65 -11.75 -8.33
CA LYS A 167 -15.56 -12.64 -8.79
C LYS A 167 -15.06 -13.56 -7.69
N TYR A 168 -15.60 -13.43 -6.49
CA TYR A 168 -15.18 -14.16 -5.32
C TYR A 168 -15.35 -15.66 -5.52
N SER A 169 -14.28 -16.37 -5.18
CA SER A 169 -14.24 -17.82 -5.09
C SER A 169 -13.56 -18.16 -3.77
N ILE A 170 -14.23 -18.95 -2.94
CA ILE A 170 -13.69 -19.37 -1.64
C ILE A 170 -12.41 -20.18 -1.83
N ASP A 171 -12.38 -21.04 -2.86
CA ASP A 171 -11.22 -21.88 -3.16
C ASP A 171 -10.03 -21.04 -3.64
N ASP A 172 -10.27 -20.07 -4.55
CA ASP A 172 -9.20 -19.20 -5.04
C ASP A 172 -8.68 -18.26 -3.94
N THR A 173 -9.58 -17.76 -3.09
CA THR A 173 -9.21 -16.90 -1.95
C THR A 173 -8.39 -17.69 -0.94
N ASN A 174 -8.80 -18.91 -0.58
CA ASN A 174 -8.04 -19.77 0.32
C ASN A 174 -6.68 -20.17 -0.28
N ALA A 175 -6.62 -20.41 -1.60
CA ALA A 175 -5.37 -20.67 -2.29
C ALA A 175 -4.42 -19.46 -2.24
N LEU A 176 -4.95 -18.24 -2.43
CA LEU A 176 -4.19 -17.01 -2.32
C LEU A 176 -3.68 -16.78 -0.88
N VAL A 177 -4.54 -16.94 0.13
CA VAL A 177 -4.14 -16.84 1.56
C VAL A 177 -2.97 -17.79 1.83
N LYS A 178 -3.11 -19.07 1.45
CA LYS A 178 -2.06 -20.07 1.65
C LYS A 178 -0.76 -19.71 0.94
N LYS A 179 -0.82 -19.20 -0.30
CA LYS A 179 0.35 -18.73 -1.06
C LYS A 179 1.05 -17.59 -0.31
N LEU A 180 0.29 -16.60 0.16
CA LEU A 180 0.85 -15.44 0.86
C LEU A 180 1.49 -15.83 2.19
N GLU A 181 0.83 -16.69 2.99
CA GLU A 181 1.39 -17.22 4.24
C GLU A 181 2.67 -18.03 4.00
N GLN A 182 2.72 -18.83 2.93
CA GLN A 182 3.94 -19.56 2.52
C GLN A 182 5.08 -18.62 2.12
N ASN A 183 4.75 -17.43 1.63
CA ASN A 183 5.70 -16.37 1.30
C ASN A 183 6.04 -15.49 2.53
N GLY A 184 5.57 -15.84 3.73
CA GLY A 184 5.89 -15.14 4.98
C GLY A 184 4.96 -13.96 5.31
N CYS A 185 3.90 -13.72 4.52
CA CYS A 185 2.95 -12.65 4.83
C CYS A 185 2.09 -12.99 6.06
N ASN A 186 1.84 -11.99 6.92
CA ASN A 186 0.92 -12.11 8.05
C ASN A 186 -0.52 -11.76 7.63
N VAL A 187 -1.24 -12.71 7.03
CA VAL A 187 -2.60 -12.47 6.52
C VAL A 187 -3.59 -12.25 7.68
N SER A 188 -4.11 -11.03 7.80
CA SER A 188 -4.99 -10.58 8.88
C SER A 188 -6.49 -10.67 8.54
N GLY A 189 -6.85 -10.72 7.25
CA GLY A 189 -8.25 -10.86 6.85
C GLY A 189 -8.53 -10.57 5.39
N VAL A 190 -9.81 -10.72 5.03
CA VAL A 190 -10.34 -10.48 3.68
C VAL A 190 -11.43 -9.40 3.76
N ILE A 191 -11.35 -8.42 2.87
CA ILE A 191 -12.33 -7.35 2.68
C ILE A 191 -13.15 -7.69 1.44
N MET A 192 -14.47 -7.77 1.60
CA MET A 192 -15.40 -8.01 0.50
C MET A 192 -15.85 -6.67 -0.08
N ARG A 193 -15.62 -6.47 -1.38
CA ARG A 193 -15.99 -5.26 -2.13
C ARG A 193 -17.11 -5.58 -3.13
N GLU A 194 -18.15 -4.75 -3.14
CA GLU A 194 -19.30 -4.86 -4.06
C GLU A 194 -19.02 -4.46 -5.52
#